data_AF-A0A7C1FNY1-F1
#
_entry.id   AF-A0A7C1FNY1-F1
#
_cell.length_a   1.000
_cell.length_b   1.000
_cell.length_c   1.000
_cell.angle_alpha   90.00
_cell.angle_beta   90.00
_cell.angle_gamma   90.00
#
_symmetry.space_group_name_H-M   'P 1'
#
loop_
_entity.id
_entity.type
_entity.pdbx_description
1 polymer ?
#
loop_
_entity_poly.entity_id
_entity_poly.type
_entity_poly.pdbx_seq_one_letter_code
_entity_poly.pdbx_strand_id
1 'polypeptide(L)'
;MSQEASNPKQRAEAYRRRREEETQEESNKPSGHRTPEQWRDLITQRIEEAMREGKFDNLPGKGKPLDLSPQPYVPADMQMANSLLKNNGLAPAWISERNQVLAEIERFRSKLRREVTEHRVASAAARTDAARATLEQRWQRQLLAWEEEIAALNRRIEIQNFKQPALFLEIFKLRLVDEIRRAERTDREETA
;
A
#
# COMPACT_ATOMS: atom_id res chain seq x y z
N MET A 1 -34.72 46.02 -78.64
CA MET A 1 -33.39 46.53 -78.25
C MET A 1 -33.07 45.91 -76.90
N SER A 2 -32.43 44.73 -76.95
CA SER A 2 -31.05 44.51 -76.52
C SER A 2 -30.99 44.14 -75.04
N GLN A 3 -31.16 42.84 -74.78
CA GLN A 3 -30.75 42.23 -73.50
C GLN A 3 -29.23 42.37 -73.41
N GLU A 4 -28.76 43.20 -72.47
CA GLU A 4 -27.35 43.27 -72.11
C GLU A 4 -26.90 41.89 -71.64
N ALA A 5 -26.12 41.21 -72.48
CA ALA A 5 -25.49 39.95 -72.16
C ALA A 5 -24.49 40.18 -71.03
N SER A 6 -24.93 39.94 -69.79
CA SER A 6 -24.10 39.97 -68.59
C SER A 6 -22.78 39.22 -68.83
N ASN A 7 -21.68 39.98 -68.75
CA ASN A 7 -20.34 39.57 -69.12
C ASN A 7 -19.95 38.25 -68.41
N PRO A 8 -19.45 37.22 -69.13
CA PRO A 8 -19.07 35.92 -68.55
C PRO A 8 -18.14 36.04 -67.32
N LYS A 9 -17.27 37.05 -67.30
CA LYS A 9 -16.38 37.32 -66.15
C LYS A 9 -17.16 37.72 -64.89
N GLN A 10 -18.20 38.53 -65.02
CA GLN A 10 -19.03 38.97 -63.89
C GLN A 10 -19.84 37.82 -63.29
N ARG A 11 -20.30 36.88 -64.13
CA ARG A 11 -20.98 35.65 -63.66
C ARG A 11 -20.03 34.72 -62.91
N ALA A 12 -18.80 34.55 -63.40
CA ALA A 12 -17.78 33.74 -62.73
C ALA A 12 -17.38 34.36 -61.38
N GLU A 13 -17.28 35.68 -61.32
CA GLU A 13 -16.97 36.43 -60.09
C GLU A 13 -18.12 36.37 -59.08
N ALA A 14 -19.37 36.52 -59.53
CA ALA A 14 -20.55 36.33 -58.69
C ALA A 14 -20.67 34.89 -58.15
N TYR A 15 -20.30 33.89 -58.93
CA TYR A 15 -20.27 32.49 -58.48
C TYR A 15 -19.16 32.26 -57.44
N ARG A 16 -17.96 32.79 -57.65
CA ARG A 16 -16.86 32.72 -56.67
C ARG A 16 -17.25 33.40 -55.36
N ARG A 17 -17.82 34.61 -55.45
CA ARG A 17 -18.25 35.38 -54.29
C ARG A 17 -19.36 34.68 -53.51
N ARG A 18 -20.36 34.11 -54.20
CA ARG A 18 -21.41 33.32 -53.54
C ARG A 18 -20.84 32.06 -52.88
N ARG A 19 -19.89 31.39 -53.53
CA ARG A 19 -19.22 30.21 -52.96
C ARG A 19 -18.33 30.60 -51.76
N GLU A 20 -17.66 31.74 -51.80
CA GLU A 20 -16.88 32.30 -50.69
C GLU A 20 -17.80 32.69 -49.52
N GLU A 21 -18.96 33.30 -49.80
CA GLU A 21 -20.01 33.63 -48.83
C GLU A 21 -20.61 32.36 -48.20
N GLU A 22 -20.94 31.33 -48.99
CA GLU A 22 -21.43 30.02 -48.51
C GLU A 22 -20.36 29.30 -47.66
N THR A 23 -19.09 29.36 -48.05
CA THR A 23 -17.97 28.76 -47.28
C THR A 23 -17.74 29.53 -45.98
N GLN A 24 -17.91 30.85 -46.00
CA GLN A 24 -17.86 31.70 -44.81
C GLN A 24 -19.05 31.40 -43.88
N GLU A 25 -20.25 31.23 -44.39
CA GLU A 25 -21.44 30.84 -43.62
C GLU A 25 -21.31 29.45 -42.97
N GLU A 26 -20.75 28.47 -43.68
CA GLU A 26 -20.47 27.14 -43.10
C GLU A 26 -19.40 27.18 -42.01
N SER A 27 -18.37 28.02 -42.19
CA SER A 27 -17.33 28.22 -41.17
C SER A 27 -17.83 28.96 -39.92
N ASN A 28 -18.91 29.75 -40.06
CA ASN A 28 -19.49 30.54 -38.97
C ASN A 28 -20.59 29.80 -38.20
N LYS A 29 -20.90 28.55 -38.58
CA LYS A 29 -21.81 27.70 -37.79
C LYS A 29 -21.10 27.30 -36.49
N PRO A 30 -21.68 27.59 -35.32
CA PRO A 30 -21.07 27.21 -34.05
C PRO A 30 -20.94 25.68 -34.00
N SER A 31 -19.72 25.21 -33.73
CA SER A 31 -19.45 23.79 -33.44
C SER A 31 -20.41 23.33 -32.34
N GLY A 32 -21.35 22.45 -32.69
CA GLY A 32 -22.29 21.85 -31.74
C GLY A 32 -21.62 20.92 -30.72
N HIS A 33 -20.31 20.71 -30.82
CA HIS A 33 -19.53 19.93 -29.88
C HIS A 33 -19.06 20.83 -28.73
N ARG A 34 -19.61 20.57 -27.54
CA ARG A 34 -19.09 21.12 -26.29
C ARG A 34 -17.67 20.64 -26.04
N THR A 35 -16.81 21.53 -25.57
CA THR A 35 -15.46 21.17 -25.13
C THR A 35 -15.51 20.36 -23.83
N PRO A 36 -14.47 19.60 -23.48
CA PRO A 36 -14.39 18.87 -22.21
C PRO A 36 -14.61 19.76 -20.97
N GLU A 37 -14.17 21.02 -21.03
CA GLU A 37 -14.36 22.02 -19.97
C GLU A 37 -15.84 22.41 -19.83
N GLN A 38 -16.50 22.69 -20.96
CA GLN A 38 -17.94 23.00 -20.99
C GLN A 38 -18.79 21.83 -20.49
N TRP A 39 -18.35 20.58 -20.73
CA TRP A 39 -18.98 19.40 -20.15
C TRP A 39 -18.79 19.33 -18.64
N ARG A 40 -17.59 19.61 -18.15
CA ARG A 40 -17.29 19.60 -16.70
C ARG A 40 -18.14 20.64 -15.96
N ASP A 41 -18.26 21.84 -16.52
CA ASP A 41 -19.06 22.92 -15.93
C ASP A 41 -20.54 22.53 -15.86
N LEU A 42 -21.08 21.97 -16.95
CA LEU A 42 -22.46 21.49 -16.98
C LEU A 42 -22.71 20.34 -16.00
N ILE A 43 -21.79 19.38 -15.91
CA ILE A 43 -21.87 18.25 -14.97
C ILE A 43 -21.88 18.77 -13.53
N THR A 44 -21.00 19.72 -13.21
CA THR A 44 -20.90 20.33 -11.88
C THR A 44 -22.20 21.05 -11.50
N GLN A 45 -22.71 21.90 -12.39
CA GLN A 45 -24.00 22.58 -12.18
C GLN A 45 -25.14 21.58 -11.92
N ARG A 46 -25.17 20.47 -12.66
CA ARG A 46 -26.21 19.45 -12.50
C ARG A 46 -26.09 18.67 -11.20
N ILE A 47 -24.86 18.41 -10.73
CA ILE A 47 -24.60 17.79 -9.42
C ILE A 47 -25.05 18.72 -8.29
N GLU A 48 -24.70 20.00 -8.35
CA GLU A 48 -25.09 21.01 -7.34
C GLU A 48 -26.61 21.20 -7.25
N GLU A 49 -27.30 21.21 -8.39
CA GLU A 49 -28.76 21.26 -8.45
C GLU A 49 -29.37 20.02 -7.80
N ALA A 50 -28.86 18.82 -8.11
CA ALA A 50 -29.31 17.58 -7.49
C ALA A 50 -29.02 17.51 -5.98
N MET A 51 -27.92 18.11 -5.51
CA MET A 51 -27.63 18.27 -4.08
C MET A 51 -28.64 19.20 -3.41
N ARG A 52 -28.95 20.37 -4.00
CA ARG A 52 -29.97 21.30 -3.49
C ARG A 52 -31.36 20.68 -3.42
N GLU A 53 -31.71 19.85 -4.40
CA GLU A 53 -32.98 19.13 -4.45
C GLU A 53 -33.04 17.93 -3.49
N GLY A 54 -31.98 17.64 -2.74
CA GLY A 54 -31.94 16.51 -1.82
C GLY A 54 -31.98 15.15 -2.53
N LYS A 55 -31.64 15.07 -3.82
CA LYS A 55 -31.65 13.80 -4.58
C LYS A 55 -30.66 12.78 -4.03
N PHE A 56 -29.65 13.22 -3.27
CA PHE A 56 -28.70 12.36 -2.57
C PHE A 56 -29.16 11.96 -1.16
N ASP A 57 -30.30 12.48 -0.68
CA ASP A 57 -30.68 12.33 0.72
C ASP A 57 -31.26 10.97 1.09
N ASN A 58 -31.81 10.25 0.12
CA ASN A 58 -32.41 8.93 0.31
C ASN A 58 -31.73 7.87 -0.58
N LEU A 59 -30.41 7.97 -0.73
CA LEU A 59 -29.66 6.95 -1.47
C LEU A 59 -29.66 5.61 -0.72
N PRO A 60 -29.76 4.49 -1.45
CA PRO A 60 -29.60 3.17 -0.85
C PRO A 60 -28.22 3.08 -0.18
N GLY A 61 -28.20 2.77 1.11
CA GLY A 61 -26.96 2.67 1.89
C GLY A 61 -26.46 3.96 2.53
N LYS A 62 -27.17 5.11 2.39
CA LYS A 62 -26.80 6.35 3.09
C LYS A 62 -26.73 6.12 4.61
N GLY A 63 -25.59 6.47 5.21
CA GLY A 63 -25.33 6.32 6.65
C GLY A 63 -25.05 4.89 7.12
N LYS A 64 -25.09 3.88 6.23
CA LYS A 64 -24.69 2.50 6.54
C LYS A 64 -23.23 2.29 6.16
N PRO A 65 -22.48 1.44 6.88
CA PRO A 65 -21.17 1.00 6.44
C PRO A 65 -21.26 0.41 5.03
N LEU A 66 -20.31 0.79 4.18
CA LEU A 66 -20.22 0.26 2.82
C LEU A 66 -19.94 -1.25 2.90
N ASP A 67 -20.80 -2.05 2.28
CA ASP A 67 -20.53 -3.47 2.11
C ASP A 67 -19.53 -3.65 0.97
N LEU A 68 -18.33 -4.12 1.30
CA LEU A 68 -17.25 -4.40 0.37
C LEU A 68 -17.22 -5.89 -0.02
N SER A 69 -18.32 -6.61 0.19
CA SER A 69 -18.48 -8.01 -0.20
C SER A 69 -19.11 -8.12 -1.59
N PRO A 70 -18.56 -8.95 -2.50
CA PRO A 70 -17.27 -9.65 -2.35
C PRO A 70 -16.10 -8.68 -2.51
N GLN A 71 -14.98 -8.94 -1.81
CA GLN A 71 -13.80 -8.09 -1.95
C GLN A 71 -13.30 -8.16 -3.40
N PRO A 72 -13.27 -7.04 -4.15
CA PRO A 72 -12.94 -7.04 -5.57
C PRO A 72 -11.48 -7.44 -5.85
N TYR A 73 -10.64 -7.39 -4.82
CA TYR A 73 -9.23 -7.76 -4.88
C TYR A 73 -8.96 -9.24 -4.56
N VAL A 74 -9.99 -10.00 -4.19
CA VAL A 74 -9.87 -11.43 -3.88
C VAL A 74 -10.32 -12.24 -5.10
N PRO A 75 -9.46 -13.13 -5.64
CA PRO A 75 -9.84 -14.07 -6.68
C PRO A 75 -11.12 -14.85 -6.34
N ALA A 76 -12.00 -15.06 -7.30
CA ALA A 76 -13.33 -15.62 -7.08
C ALA A 76 -13.31 -17.00 -6.40
N ASP A 77 -12.32 -17.82 -6.72
CA ASP A 77 -12.04 -19.13 -6.11
C ASP A 77 -11.67 -19.05 -4.63
N MET A 78 -11.06 -17.94 -4.18
CA MET A 78 -10.65 -17.74 -2.79
C MET A 78 -11.70 -17.02 -1.92
N GLN A 79 -12.71 -16.39 -2.52
CA GLN A 79 -13.70 -15.59 -1.80
C GLN A 79 -14.49 -16.43 -0.78
N MET A 80 -14.94 -17.63 -1.15
CA MET A 80 -15.70 -18.49 -0.25
C MET A 80 -14.83 -18.98 0.92
N ALA A 81 -13.61 -19.42 0.65
CA ALA A 81 -12.68 -19.90 1.67
C ALA A 81 -12.31 -18.77 2.67
N ASN A 82 -11.99 -17.57 2.16
CA ASN A 82 -11.65 -16.42 3.00
C ASN A 82 -12.84 -15.94 3.83
N SER A 83 -14.05 -15.91 3.26
CA SER A 83 -15.27 -15.57 4.00
C SER A 83 -15.58 -16.58 5.09
N LEU A 84 -15.43 -17.88 4.82
CA LEU A 84 -15.61 -18.93 5.83
C LEU A 84 -14.63 -18.75 7.00
N LEU A 85 -13.34 -18.54 6.70
CA LEU A 85 -12.32 -18.30 7.73
C LEU A 85 -12.67 -17.06 8.57
N LYS A 86 -12.97 -15.93 7.91
CA LYS A 86 -13.32 -14.68 8.57
C LYS A 86 -14.55 -14.83 9.48
N ASN A 87 -15.59 -15.51 9.01
CA ASN A 87 -16.82 -15.73 9.77
C ASN A 87 -16.60 -16.60 11.02
N ASN A 88 -15.58 -17.47 11.02
CA ASN A 88 -15.18 -18.27 12.17
C ASN A 88 -14.11 -17.61 13.03
N GLY A 89 -13.73 -16.35 12.75
CA GLY A 89 -12.64 -15.67 13.45
C GLY A 89 -11.25 -16.29 13.19
N LEU A 90 -11.11 -17.05 12.11
CA LEU A 90 -9.86 -17.72 11.72
C LEU A 90 -9.13 -16.91 10.65
N ALA A 91 -7.80 -16.95 10.70
CA ALA A 91 -6.95 -16.34 9.68
C ALA A 91 -6.47 -17.41 8.68
N PRO A 92 -6.29 -17.06 7.40
CA PRO A 92 -5.57 -17.90 6.43
C PRO A 92 -4.25 -18.43 6.99
N ALA A 93 -3.87 -19.64 6.58
CA ALA A 93 -2.68 -20.34 7.08
C ALA A 93 -1.41 -19.46 6.99
N TRP A 94 -1.22 -18.76 5.88
CA TRP A 94 -0.07 -17.88 5.68
C TRP A 94 0.01 -16.72 6.69
N ILE A 95 -1.13 -16.18 7.15
CA ILE A 95 -1.17 -15.14 8.19
C ILE A 95 -0.75 -15.74 9.51
N SER A 96 -1.31 -16.90 9.85
CA SER A 96 -1.00 -17.60 11.10
C SER A 96 0.48 -18.00 11.18
N GLU A 97 1.04 -18.53 10.09
CA GLU A 97 2.46 -18.87 9.98
C GLU A 97 3.36 -17.64 10.16
N ARG A 98 3.01 -16.51 9.51
CA ARG A 98 3.74 -15.25 9.68
C ARG A 98 3.73 -14.79 11.14
N ASN A 99 2.56 -14.81 11.78
CA ASN A 99 2.42 -14.42 13.17
C ASN A 99 3.21 -15.33 14.11
N GLN A 100 3.29 -16.63 13.80
CA GLN A 100 4.12 -17.57 14.55
C GLN A 100 5.61 -17.24 14.43
N VAL A 101 6.12 -16.95 13.23
CA VAL A 101 7.52 -16.52 13.04
C VAL A 101 7.81 -15.24 13.84
N LEU A 102 6.90 -14.24 13.78
CA LEU A 102 7.06 -13.02 14.57
C LEU A 102 7.06 -13.28 16.08
N ALA A 103 6.18 -14.16 16.57
CA ALA A 103 6.12 -14.51 17.98
C ALA A 103 7.41 -15.21 18.45
N GLU A 104 8.02 -16.04 17.60
CA GLU A 104 9.29 -16.68 17.90
C GLU A 104 10.46 -15.70 17.93
N ILE A 105 10.49 -14.73 17.00
CA ILE A 105 11.45 -13.63 17.02
C ILE A 105 11.34 -12.87 18.36
N GLU A 106 10.13 -12.58 18.81
CA GLU A 106 9.95 -11.85 20.07
C GLU A 106 10.32 -12.69 21.30
N ARG A 107 10.04 -14.00 21.28
CA ARG A 107 10.52 -14.92 22.33
C ARG A 107 12.04 -14.96 22.38
N PHE A 108 12.71 -15.05 21.23
CA PHE A 108 14.16 -14.99 21.14
C PHE A 108 14.70 -13.68 21.71
N ARG A 109 14.14 -12.53 21.30
CA ARG A 109 14.52 -11.22 21.82
C ARG A 109 14.32 -11.07 23.33
N SER A 110 13.21 -11.56 23.86
CA SER A 110 12.92 -11.54 25.29
C SER A 110 13.96 -12.36 26.09
N LYS A 111 14.29 -13.55 25.58
CA LYS A 111 15.35 -14.39 26.15
C LYS A 111 16.72 -13.71 26.10
N LEU A 112 17.07 -13.15 24.95
CA LEU A 112 18.33 -12.44 24.72
C LEU A 112 18.47 -11.25 25.68
N ARG A 113 17.43 -10.42 25.83
CA ARG A 113 17.42 -9.29 26.78
C ARG A 113 17.77 -9.74 28.19
N ARG A 114 17.06 -10.76 28.70
CA ARG A 114 17.30 -11.29 30.04
C ARG A 114 18.74 -11.78 30.22
N GLU A 115 19.22 -12.61 29.31
CA GLU A 115 20.55 -13.24 29.41
C GLU A 115 21.69 -12.21 29.24
N VAL A 116 21.53 -11.19 28.39
CA VAL A 116 22.46 -10.06 28.27
C VAL A 116 22.52 -9.26 29.57
N THR A 117 21.36 -8.92 30.16
CA THR A 117 21.31 -8.17 31.43
C THR A 117 21.92 -8.98 32.57
N GLU A 118 21.61 -10.27 32.69
CA GLU A 118 22.21 -11.16 33.68
C GLU A 118 23.73 -11.24 33.53
N HIS A 119 24.24 -11.41 32.30
CA HIS A 119 25.68 -11.46 32.04
C HIS A 119 26.36 -10.14 32.43
N ARG A 120 25.76 -8.99 32.09
CA ARG A 120 26.29 -7.67 32.45
C ARG A 120 26.40 -7.50 33.96
N VAL A 121 25.35 -7.83 34.70
CA VAL A 121 25.33 -7.74 36.18
C VAL A 121 26.38 -8.67 36.79
N ALA A 122 26.47 -9.92 36.30
CA ALA A 122 27.47 -10.87 36.77
C ALA A 122 28.91 -10.42 36.48
N SER A 123 29.14 -9.85 35.29
CA SER A 123 30.44 -9.30 34.88
C SER A 123 30.85 -8.12 35.76
N ALA A 124 29.91 -7.21 36.08
CA ALA A 124 30.15 -6.08 36.99
C ALA A 124 30.44 -6.54 38.44
N ALA A 125 29.83 -7.63 38.89
CA ALA A 125 30.03 -8.17 40.23
C ALA A 125 31.31 -9.01 40.39
N ALA A 126 31.95 -9.43 39.29
CA ALA A 126 33.10 -10.33 39.30
C ALA A 126 34.38 -9.63 39.83
N ARG A 127 34.87 -10.10 40.98
CA ARG A 127 36.05 -9.52 41.67
C ARG A 127 37.37 -10.23 41.37
N THR A 128 37.33 -11.47 40.88
CA THR A 128 38.53 -12.29 40.62
C THR A 128 38.68 -12.62 39.15
N ASP A 129 39.91 -12.80 38.69
CA ASP A 129 40.19 -13.15 37.29
C ASP A 129 39.67 -14.55 36.93
N ALA A 130 39.68 -15.48 37.88
CA ALA A 130 39.07 -16.80 37.69
C ALA A 130 37.54 -16.71 37.47
N ALA A 131 36.85 -15.84 38.21
CA ALA A 131 35.42 -15.61 38.01
C ALA A 131 35.13 -14.95 36.65
N ARG A 132 35.94 -13.95 36.26
CA ARG A 132 35.84 -13.30 34.94
C ARG A 132 36.05 -14.30 33.80
N ALA A 133 37.08 -15.14 33.89
CA ALA A 133 37.37 -16.17 32.88
C ALA A 133 36.22 -17.18 32.75
N THR A 134 35.60 -17.58 33.86
CA THR A 134 34.45 -18.50 33.85
C THR A 134 33.22 -17.86 33.19
N LEU A 135 32.94 -16.59 33.50
CA LEU A 135 31.85 -15.83 32.89
C LEU A 135 32.07 -15.64 31.39
N GLU A 136 33.30 -15.35 30.97
CA GLU A 136 33.66 -15.20 29.56
C GLU A 136 33.45 -16.52 28.81
N GLN A 137 33.91 -17.64 29.35
CA GLN A 137 33.68 -18.96 28.73
C GLN A 137 32.19 -19.28 28.58
N ARG A 138 31.37 -18.96 29.60
CA ARG A 138 29.91 -19.12 29.52
C ARG A 138 29.33 -18.23 28.43
N TRP A 139 29.79 -16.98 28.34
CA TRP A 139 29.34 -16.02 27.33
C TRP A 139 29.65 -16.48 25.90
N GLN A 140 30.87 -16.95 25.65
CA GLN A 140 31.27 -17.48 24.34
C GLN A 140 30.42 -18.66 23.90
N ARG A 141 30.09 -19.58 24.82
CA ARG A 141 29.15 -20.69 24.53
C ARG A 141 27.75 -20.18 24.19
N GLN A 142 27.31 -19.14 24.88
CA GLN A 142 26.00 -18.53 24.66
C GLN A 142 25.91 -17.85 23.29
N LEU A 143 26.97 -17.15 22.87
CA LEU A 143 27.07 -16.54 21.54
C LEU A 143 26.90 -17.60 20.45
N LEU A 144 27.65 -18.70 20.52
CA LEU A 144 27.55 -19.79 19.55
C LEU A 144 26.13 -20.39 19.50
N ALA A 145 25.52 -20.62 20.67
CA ALA A 145 24.15 -21.13 20.74
C ALA A 145 23.13 -20.18 20.10
N TRP A 146 23.26 -18.87 20.33
CA TRP A 146 22.39 -17.88 19.71
C TRP A 146 22.63 -17.74 18.20
N GLU A 147 23.87 -17.91 17.72
CA GLU A 147 24.14 -17.92 16.28
C GLU A 147 23.41 -19.07 15.57
N GLU A 148 23.43 -20.27 16.15
CA GLU A 148 22.70 -21.42 15.61
C GLU A 148 21.17 -21.19 15.61
N GLU A 149 20.65 -20.62 16.69
CA GLU A 149 19.23 -20.30 16.83
C GLU A 149 18.77 -19.21 15.85
N ILE A 150 19.56 -18.13 15.71
CA ILE A 150 19.32 -17.08 14.71
C ILE A 150 19.39 -17.67 13.31
N ALA A 151 20.35 -18.56 13.01
CA ALA A 151 20.42 -19.21 11.71
C ALA A 151 19.16 -20.04 11.43
N ALA A 152 18.62 -20.74 12.43
CA ALA A 152 17.36 -21.47 12.31
C ALA A 152 16.16 -20.54 12.08
N LEU A 153 16.04 -19.43 12.83
CA LEU A 153 15.01 -18.42 12.63
C LEU A 153 15.11 -17.78 11.25
N ASN A 154 16.31 -17.45 10.80
CA ASN A 154 16.55 -16.83 9.49
C ASN A 154 16.14 -17.73 8.32
N ARG A 155 16.31 -19.05 8.44
CA ARG A 155 15.79 -20.01 7.44
C ARG A 155 14.26 -19.97 7.38
N ARG A 156 13.58 -19.84 8.52
CA ARG A 156 12.12 -19.75 8.57
C ARG A 156 11.60 -18.42 8.02
N ILE A 157 12.26 -17.33 8.37
CA ILE A 157 12.00 -16.00 7.82
C ILE A 157 12.10 -16.04 6.30
N GLU A 158 13.15 -16.66 5.78
CA GLU A 158 13.37 -16.81 4.34
C GLU A 158 12.25 -17.60 3.66
N ILE A 159 11.86 -18.76 4.20
CA ILE A 159 10.72 -19.53 3.68
C ILE A 159 9.43 -18.70 3.69
N GLN A 160 9.18 -17.95 4.76
CA GLN A 160 8.00 -17.09 4.85
C GLN A 160 8.02 -15.96 3.81
N ASN A 161 9.16 -15.29 3.64
CA ASN A 161 9.32 -14.23 2.64
C ASN A 161 9.21 -14.79 1.22
N PHE A 162 9.65 -16.02 0.96
CA PHE A 162 9.46 -16.67 -0.34
C PHE A 162 7.99 -17.00 -0.62
N LYS A 163 7.24 -17.45 0.39
CA LYS A 163 5.77 -17.62 0.28
C LYS A 163 5.07 -16.30 0.02
N GLN A 164 5.64 -15.19 0.51
CA GLN A 164 5.06 -13.86 0.43
C GLN A 164 6.07 -12.83 -0.10
N PRO A 165 6.32 -12.77 -1.42
CA PRO A 165 7.31 -11.86 -2.01
C PRO A 165 6.85 -10.39 -2.02
N ALA A 166 5.87 -10.05 -1.19
CA ALA A 166 5.39 -8.69 -1.00
C ALA A 166 6.38 -7.93 -0.09
N LEU A 167 7.15 -7.01 -0.67
CA LEU A 167 8.19 -6.25 0.03
C LEU A 167 7.71 -5.60 1.35
N PHE A 168 6.46 -5.13 1.39
CA PHE A 168 5.89 -4.50 2.59
C PHE A 168 5.57 -5.49 3.73
N LEU A 169 5.56 -6.80 3.47
CA LEU A 169 5.34 -7.86 4.47
C LEU A 169 6.62 -8.61 4.84
N GLU A 170 7.75 -8.25 4.21
CA GLU A 170 9.05 -8.88 4.43
C GLU A 170 9.43 -8.84 5.91
N ILE A 171 9.87 -9.99 6.42
CA ILE A 171 10.50 -10.08 7.73
C ILE A 171 12.02 -10.03 7.50
N PHE A 172 12.69 -9.06 8.09
CA PHE A 172 14.14 -8.95 7.96
C PHE A 172 14.85 -10.05 8.74
N LYS A 173 15.90 -10.62 8.13
CA LYS A 173 16.80 -11.58 8.79
C LYS A 173 17.46 -10.92 10.00
N LEU A 174 17.56 -11.67 11.09
CA LEU A 174 18.20 -11.24 12.31
C LEU A 174 19.72 -11.39 12.22
N ARG A 175 20.44 -10.46 12.85
CA ARG A 175 21.89 -10.53 13.01
C ARG A 175 22.21 -10.43 14.49
N LEU A 176 23.03 -11.35 15.01
CA LEU A 176 23.30 -11.43 16.44
C LEU A 176 23.83 -10.11 17.02
N VAL A 177 24.78 -9.49 16.33
CA VAL A 177 25.37 -8.21 16.74
C VAL A 177 24.31 -7.10 16.89
N ASP A 178 23.35 -7.05 15.97
CA ASP A 178 22.31 -6.02 15.98
C ASP A 178 21.28 -6.28 17.09
N GLU A 179 20.96 -7.54 17.36
CA GLU A 179 20.04 -7.94 18.44
C GLU A 179 20.66 -7.75 19.83
N ILE A 180 21.97 -8.01 20.01
CA ILE A 180 22.67 -7.70 21.28
C ILE A 180 22.66 -6.19 21.53
N ARG A 181 23.00 -5.37 20.52
CA ARG A 181 22.95 -3.90 20.63
C ARG A 181 21.55 -3.40 20.98
N ARG A 182 20.52 -4.04 20.41
CA ARG A 182 19.11 -3.73 20.73
C ARG A 182 18.81 -4.05 22.20
N ALA A 183 19.21 -5.22 22.68
CA ALA A 183 19.03 -5.62 24.07
C ALA A 183 19.70 -4.64 25.06
N GLU A 184 20.93 -4.21 24.75
CA GLU A 184 21.67 -3.24 25.57
C GLU A 184 21.04 -1.85 25.60
N ARG A 185 20.35 -1.41 24.53
CA ARG A 185 19.66 -0.12 24.50
C ARG A 185 18.39 -0.13 25.35
N THR A 186 17.57 -1.18 25.22
CA THR A 186 16.30 -1.28 25.95
C THR A 186 16.54 -1.26 27.47
N ASP A 187 17.59 -1.92 27.95
CA ASP A 187 17.95 -1.91 29.38
C ASP A 187 18.30 -0.50 29.90
N ARG A 188 18.87 0.37 29.06
CA ARG A 188 19.18 1.77 29.43
C ARG A 188 17.95 2.67 29.49
N GLU A 189 16.94 2.39 28.67
CA GLU A 189 15.69 3.15 28.64
C GLU A 189 14.75 2.74 29.78
N GLU A 190 14.81 1.49 30.25
CA GLU A 190 14.02 1.00 31.40
C GLU A 190 14.64 1.37 32.77
N THR A 191 15.92 1.75 32.82
CA THR A 191 16.63 2.10 34.06
C THR A 191 16.81 3.60 34.30
N ALA A 192 16.33 4.45 33.38
CA ALA A 192 16.36 5.92 33.45
C ALA A 192 14.99 6.48 33.85
#